data_AF-A0A5C9C5M4-F1
#
_entry.id   AF-A0A5C9C5M4-F1
#
_cell.length_a   1.000
_cell.length_b   1.000
_cell.length_c   1.000
_cell.angle_alpha   90.00
_cell.angle_beta   90.00
_cell.angle_gamma   90.00
#
_symmetry.space_group_name_H-M   'P 1'
#
loop_
_entity.id
_entity.type
_entity.pdbx_description
1 polymer ?
#
loop_
_entity_poly.entity_id
_entity_poly.type
_entity_poly.pdbx_seq_one_letter_code
_entity_poly.pdbx_strand_id
1 'polypeptide(L)'
;MLTRGICLGILTITSLAVADDAATKVFEQRLRPIFQSDQPSSCVQCHLAGVDLKSYIKPSSDDTFRSLRDQGLVNLDKPEQSKILKLINMKDTDNAGANLLHAKTREAEAEAFSEWLKACCRDPKLRNAPKLAASELAKPARPDEVIRYGRTDRLLESFERNIWGQRHRCMGCHVEGSEQNRKLVEKNGEQVSWMKKSAAETMTYLIRTKHLIDVDAPEKSLLLLKPLKEVEHGGGKKFLKGDLGYKDFRAWIEDYAKVVRDEYATASDLPKSSPKQLRQFSSELWFKLSNPPQAWDDKLLQVTIFRWDDRAKKWEDAPIAISDRQASFKFKAWQHTLTLLAAPGSARAKEWQSGDARLPNGRFLVKAHVDRTGRTLADWQATMRDEDFVGQAEFQANWRRGYGAMTVVEAEKLKK
;
A
#
# COMPACT_ATOMS: atom_id res chain seq x y z
N MET A 1 -86.10 12.79 39.90
CA MET A 1 -85.40 13.22 38.67
C MET A 1 -83.96 12.73 38.74
N LEU A 2 -83.64 11.63 38.05
CA LEU A 2 -82.29 11.05 38.00
C LEU A 2 -81.52 11.64 36.82
N THR A 3 -80.34 12.19 37.11
CA THR A 3 -79.35 12.69 36.15
C THR A 3 -78.51 11.53 35.60
N ARG A 4 -78.48 11.37 34.26
CA ARG A 4 -77.58 10.46 33.54
C ARG A 4 -76.31 11.22 33.15
N GLY A 5 -75.15 10.75 33.62
CA GLY A 5 -73.83 11.15 33.11
C GLY A 5 -73.37 10.20 32.00
N ILE A 6 -72.96 10.75 30.87
CA ILE A 6 -72.39 10.03 29.72
C ILE A 6 -70.87 10.03 29.87
N CYS A 7 -70.24 8.86 30.00
CA CYS A 7 -68.79 8.69 29.89
C CYS A 7 -68.40 8.58 28.40
N LEU A 8 -67.57 9.51 27.93
CA LEU A 8 -66.92 9.47 26.63
C LEU A 8 -65.61 8.69 26.78
N GLY A 9 -65.53 7.48 26.22
CA GLY A 9 -64.30 6.69 26.14
C GLY A 9 -63.45 7.14 24.95
N ILE A 10 -62.27 7.68 25.23
CA ILE A 10 -61.25 7.98 24.21
C ILE A 10 -60.55 6.68 23.82
N LEU A 11 -60.69 6.29 22.54
CA LEU A 11 -59.98 5.17 21.93
C LEU A 11 -58.54 5.59 21.62
N THR A 12 -57.56 5.12 22.38
CA THR A 12 -56.12 5.21 22.03
C THR A 12 -55.80 4.14 21.00
N ILE A 13 -55.79 4.53 19.72
CA ILE A 13 -55.37 3.64 18.62
C ILE A 13 -53.85 3.42 18.71
N THR A 14 -53.50 2.15 18.70
CA THR A 14 -52.18 1.52 18.79
C THR A 14 -51.22 1.95 17.66
N SER A 15 -50.23 2.77 17.98
CA SER A 15 -49.13 3.19 17.09
C SER A 15 -48.03 2.13 16.87
N LEU A 16 -48.16 0.92 17.45
CA LEU A 16 -47.10 -0.10 17.49
C LEU A 16 -47.02 -1.00 16.25
N ALA A 17 -48.13 -1.20 15.51
CA ALA A 17 -48.14 -2.09 14.33
C ALA A 17 -47.59 -1.41 13.06
N VAL A 18 -47.55 -0.07 13.02
CA VAL A 18 -47.16 0.71 11.84
C VAL A 18 -45.63 0.82 11.68
N ALA A 19 -44.87 0.74 12.78
CA ALA A 19 -43.41 0.85 12.74
C ALA A 19 -42.71 -0.41 12.18
N ASP A 20 -43.29 -1.59 12.48
CA ASP A 20 -42.82 -2.92 12.06
C ASP A 20 -42.90 -3.09 10.52
N ASP A 21 -44.01 -2.65 9.93
CA ASP A 21 -44.24 -2.65 8.48
C ASP A 21 -43.32 -1.65 7.74
N ALA A 22 -43.09 -0.46 8.32
CA ALA A 22 -42.26 0.57 7.70
C ALA A 22 -40.78 0.16 7.58
N ALA A 23 -40.18 -0.39 8.66
CA ALA A 23 -38.79 -0.83 8.64
C ALA A 23 -38.56 -1.97 7.65
N THR A 24 -39.43 -2.99 7.70
CA THR A 24 -39.39 -4.14 6.80
C THR A 24 -39.57 -3.73 5.35
N LYS A 25 -40.49 -2.81 5.06
CA LYS A 25 -40.71 -2.29 3.71
C LYS A 25 -39.49 -1.56 3.16
N VAL A 26 -38.86 -0.67 3.94
CA VAL A 26 -37.62 0.02 3.50
C VAL A 26 -36.51 -0.99 3.27
N PHE A 27 -36.38 -2.00 4.14
CA PHE A 27 -35.38 -3.06 3.99
C PHE A 27 -35.55 -3.82 2.68
N GLU A 28 -36.75 -4.35 2.43
CA GLU A 28 -37.07 -5.14 1.23
C GLU A 28 -36.94 -4.34 -0.06
N GLN A 29 -37.31 -3.06 -0.04
CA GLN A 29 -37.30 -2.20 -1.23
C GLN A 29 -35.94 -1.58 -1.53
N ARG A 30 -35.11 -1.29 -0.51
CA ARG A 30 -33.88 -0.51 -0.68
C ARG A 30 -32.60 -1.22 -0.26
N LEU A 31 -32.61 -2.02 0.82
CA LEU A 31 -31.39 -2.73 1.28
C LEU A 31 -31.25 -4.11 0.65
N ARG A 32 -32.33 -4.88 0.53
CA ARG A 32 -32.30 -6.21 -0.07
C ARG A 32 -31.77 -6.20 -1.52
N PRO A 33 -32.12 -5.23 -2.39
CA PRO A 33 -31.51 -5.14 -3.72
C PRO A 33 -30.00 -4.91 -3.69
N ILE A 34 -29.49 -4.14 -2.71
CA ILE A 34 -28.04 -3.95 -2.53
C ILE A 34 -27.39 -5.28 -2.12
N PHE A 35 -28.03 -6.01 -1.18
CA PHE A 35 -27.58 -7.32 -0.73
C PHE A 35 -27.52 -8.36 -1.86
N GLN A 36 -28.50 -8.33 -2.77
CA GLN A 36 -28.63 -9.27 -3.88
C GLN A 36 -27.90 -8.85 -5.16
N SER A 37 -27.42 -7.61 -5.23
CA SER A 37 -26.73 -7.10 -6.41
C SER A 37 -25.38 -7.80 -6.61
N ASP A 38 -25.01 -8.06 -7.86
CA ASP A 38 -23.65 -8.50 -8.20
C ASP A 38 -22.65 -7.33 -8.23
N GLN A 39 -23.14 -6.08 -8.20
CA GLN A 39 -22.27 -4.90 -8.16
C GLN A 39 -21.62 -4.75 -6.78
N PRO A 40 -20.34 -4.37 -6.72
CA PRO A 40 -19.66 -4.13 -5.44
C PRO A 40 -20.22 -2.86 -4.76
N SER A 41 -20.23 -2.86 -3.42
CA SER A 41 -20.67 -1.70 -2.65
C SER A 41 -19.66 -0.55 -2.66
N SER A 42 -20.01 0.62 -2.10
CA SER A 42 -19.04 1.70 -1.92
C SER A 42 -17.85 1.34 -1.00
N CYS A 43 -17.95 0.27 -0.20
CA CYS A 43 -16.88 -0.18 0.69
C CYS A 43 -15.63 -0.65 -0.07
N VAL A 44 -15.78 -1.17 -1.30
CA VAL A 44 -14.65 -1.63 -2.12
C VAL A 44 -13.77 -0.47 -2.62
N GLN A 45 -14.22 0.77 -2.45
CA GLN A 45 -13.41 1.93 -2.81
C GLN A 45 -12.15 2.00 -1.92
N CYS A 46 -12.28 1.70 -0.63
CA CYS A 46 -11.18 1.78 0.33
C CYS A 46 -10.55 0.41 0.62
N HIS A 47 -11.27 -0.67 0.34
CA HIS A 47 -10.85 -2.04 0.59
C HIS A 47 -10.69 -2.81 -0.72
N LEU A 48 -9.50 -3.33 -0.99
CA LEU A 48 -9.22 -4.08 -2.20
C LEU A 48 -9.78 -5.51 -2.17
N ALA A 49 -10.04 -6.04 -0.98
CA ALA A 49 -10.66 -7.34 -0.76
C ALA A 49 -11.25 -7.45 0.67
N GLY A 50 -12.03 -8.52 0.88
CA GLY A 50 -12.47 -8.96 2.20
C GLY A 50 -13.56 -8.11 2.87
N VAL A 51 -13.93 -6.95 2.30
CA VAL A 51 -14.98 -6.06 2.83
C VAL A 51 -15.96 -5.66 1.73
N ASP A 52 -17.23 -5.97 1.96
CA ASP A 52 -18.37 -5.46 1.21
C ASP A 52 -19.45 -5.06 2.22
N LEU A 53 -20.29 -4.10 1.86
CA LEU A 53 -21.45 -3.70 2.68
C LEU A 53 -22.40 -4.88 2.91
N LYS A 54 -22.48 -5.79 1.94
CA LYS A 54 -23.30 -7.02 2.00
C LYS A 54 -22.92 -7.92 3.19
N SER A 55 -21.66 -7.90 3.62
CA SER A 55 -21.18 -8.67 4.77
C SER A 55 -21.83 -8.22 6.09
N TYR A 56 -22.51 -7.08 6.10
CA TYR A 56 -23.23 -6.53 7.25
C TYR A 56 -24.74 -6.68 7.16
N ILE A 57 -25.26 -7.33 6.11
CA ILE A 57 -26.69 -7.51 5.85
C ILE A 57 -27.05 -8.98 6.02
N LYS A 58 -28.09 -9.27 6.81
CA LYS A 58 -28.68 -10.62 6.98
C LYS A 58 -29.94 -10.75 6.12
N PRO A 59 -30.48 -11.96 5.92
CA PRO A 59 -31.69 -12.15 5.11
C PRO A 59 -32.94 -11.39 5.60
N SER A 60 -33.00 -10.98 6.88
CA SER A 60 -34.12 -10.24 7.46
C SER A 60 -33.71 -8.86 7.97
N SER A 61 -34.67 -7.93 7.99
CA SER A 61 -34.52 -6.59 8.59
C SER A 61 -34.11 -6.68 10.06
N ASP A 62 -34.85 -7.48 10.84
CA ASP A 62 -34.65 -7.63 12.29
C ASP A 62 -33.24 -8.14 12.62
N ASP A 63 -32.81 -9.20 11.96
CA ASP A 63 -31.49 -9.78 12.22
C ASP A 63 -30.37 -8.83 11.80
N THR A 64 -30.55 -8.10 10.70
CA THR A 64 -29.60 -7.07 10.25
C THR A 64 -29.49 -5.96 11.29
N PHE A 65 -30.63 -5.41 11.75
CA PHE A 65 -30.65 -4.32 12.72
C PHE A 65 -30.04 -4.74 14.05
N ARG A 66 -30.47 -5.88 14.60
CA ARG A 66 -29.95 -6.43 15.87
C ARG A 66 -28.45 -6.68 15.76
N SER A 67 -27.99 -7.23 14.64
CA SER A 67 -26.57 -7.47 14.42
C SER A 67 -25.74 -6.19 14.40
N LEU A 68 -26.19 -5.16 13.66
CA LEU A 68 -25.48 -3.87 13.62
C LEU A 68 -25.50 -3.16 14.98
N ARG A 69 -26.63 -3.19 15.68
CA ARG A 69 -26.79 -2.66 17.04
C ARG A 69 -25.82 -3.33 18.01
N ASP A 70 -25.78 -4.66 18.02
CA ASP A 70 -24.98 -5.44 18.97
C ASP A 70 -23.47 -5.32 18.73
N GLN A 71 -23.08 -4.97 17.50
CA GLN A 71 -21.71 -4.60 17.12
C GLN A 71 -21.37 -3.13 17.45
N GLY A 72 -22.31 -2.35 17.98
CA GLY A 72 -22.12 -0.92 18.25
C GLY A 72 -22.03 -0.06 16.99
N LEU A 73 -22.58 -0.53 15.87
CA LEU A 73 -22.59 0.19 14.59
C LEU A 73 -23.79 1.14 14.45
N VAL A 74 -24.82 0.95 15.26
CA VAL A 74 -26.04 1.77 15.31
C VAL A 74 -26.04 2.65 16.56
N ASN A 75 -26.32 3.93 16.38
CA ASN A 75 -26.67 4.82 17.48
C ASN A 75 -28.19 4.81 17.65
N LEU A 76 -28.68 4.21 18.74
CA LEU A 76 -30.12 4.04 18.96
C LEU A 76 -30.84 5.39 19.15
N ASP A 77 -30.20 6.37 19.77
CA ASP A 77 -30.84 7.64 20.10
C ASP A 77 -30.74 8.66 18.97
N LYS A 78 -29.67 8.57 18.19
CA LYS A 78 -29.37 9.44 17.05
C LYS A 78 -29.01 8.58 15.83
N PRO A 79 -30.00 7.91 15.19
CA PRO A 79 -29.76 6.96 14.10
C PRO A 79 -28.93 7.54 12.94
N GLU A 80 -29.06 8.83 12.66
CA GLU A 80 -28.26 9.57 11.67
C GLU A 80 -26.77 9.69 12.02
N GLN A 81 -26.40 9.53 13.29
CA GLN A 81 -25.02 9.53 13.79
C GLN A 81 -24.46 8.11 13.95
N SER A 82 -25.14 7.10 13.40
CA SER A 82 -24.68 5.70 13.45
C SER A 82 -23.32 5.54 12.76
N LYS A 83 -22.45 4.72 13.36
CA LYS A 83 -21.11 4.45 12.84
C LYS A 83 -21.16 3.82 11.44
N ILE A 84 -22.14 2.96 11.14
CA ILE A 84 -22.30 2.38 9.79
C ILE A 84 -22.52 3.46 8.72
N LEU A 85 -23.31 4.49 9.00
CA LEU A 85 -23.52 5.62 8.08
C LEU A 85 -22.24 6.43 7.87
N LYS A 86 -21.43 6.60 8.93
CA LYS A 86 -20.12 7.25 8.81
C LYS A 86 -19.16 6.43 7.94
N LEU A 87 -19.21 5.11 8.02
CA LEU A 87 -18.37 4.22 7.21
C LEU A 87 -18.81 4.20 5.73
N ILE A 88 -20.12 4.09 5.44
CA ILE A 88 -20.65 4.18 4.07
C ILE A 88 -20.26 5.53 3.44
N ASN A 89 -20.45 6.63 4.18
CA ASN A 89 -20.12 7.96 3.68
C ASN A 89 -18.61 8.26 3.59
N MET A 90 -17.75 7.33 4.03
CA MET A 90 -16.31 7.53 3.97
C MET A 90 -15.83 7.62 2.52
N LYS A 91 -14.97 8.61 2.28
CA LYS A 91 -14.34 8.87 1.00
C LYS A 91 -12.87 8.51 1.09
N ASP A 92 -12.29 8.16 -0.04
CA ASP A 92 -10.83 8.05 -0.17
C ASP A 92 -10.26 9.47 -0.18
N THR A 93 -9.43 9.83 0.80
CA THR A 93 -8.88 11.17 0.94
C THR A 93 -7.94 11.56 -0.19
N ASP A 94 -7.33 10.57 -0.85
CA ASP A 94 -6.24 10.77 -1.81
C ASP A 94 -6.67 10.45 -3.25
N ASN A 95 -7.93 10.08 -3.47
CA ASN A 95 -8.43 9.65 -4.77
C ASN A 95 -9.77 10.32 -5.15
N ALA A 96 -9.69 11.58 -5.56
CA ALA A 96 -10.85 12.36 -6.03
C ALA A 96 -11.58 11.68 -7.20
N GLY A 97 -10.87 11.00 -8.11
CA GLY A 97 -11.47 10.29 -9.23
C GLY A 97 -12.32 9.10 -8.80
N ALA A 98 -11.81 8.27 -7.88
CA ALA A 98 -12.57 7.15 -7.32
C ALA A 98 -13.81 7.65 -6.54
N ASN A 99 -13.67 8.75 -5.79
CA ASN A 99 -14.80 9.35 -5.08
C ASN A 99 -15.96 9.72 -6.01
N LEU A 100 -15.67 10.26 -7.20
CA LEU A 100 -16.68 10.63 -8.19
C LEU A 100 -17.39 9.40 -8.77
N LEU A 101 -16.66 8.33 -9.07
CA LEU A 101 -17.23 7.12 -9.65
C LEU A 101 -18.19 6.39 -8.70
N HIS A 102 -17.89 6.38 -7.40
CA HIS A 102 -18.72 5.72 -6.39
C HIS A 102 -19.72 6.68 -5.70
N ALA A 103 -19.79 7.95 -6.11
CA ALA A 103 -20.62 8.96 -5.44
C ALA A 103 -22.10 8.56 -5.39
N LYS A 104 -22.67 8.19 -6.55
CA LYS A 104 -24.08 7.80 -6.68
C LYS A 104 -24.40 6.52 -5.88
N THR A 105 -23.52 5.52 -5.96
CA THR A 105 -23.69 4.25 -5.20
C THR A 105 -23.68 4.53 -3.70
N ARG A 106 -22.71 5.30 -3.22
CA ARG A 106 -22.58 5.68 -1.82
C ARG A 106 -23.81 6.45 -1.32
N GLU A 107 -24.28 7.43 -2.10
CA GLU A 107 -25.46 8.22 -1.75
C GLU A 107 -26.69 7.32 -1.60
N ALA A 108 -26.93 6.44 -2.58
CA ALA A 108 -28.03 5.48 -2.52
C ALA A 108 -27.94 4.53 -1.31
N GLU A 109 -26.75 4.01 -1.01
CA GLU A 109 -26.50 3.17 0.17
C GLU A 109 -26.73 3.94 1.48
N ALA A 110 -26.20 5.16 1.59
CA ALA A 110 -26.30 5.98 2.79
C ALA A 110 -27.75 6.39 3.08
N GLU A 111 -28.50 6.78 2.05
CA GLU A 111 -29.92 7.11 2.17
C GLU A 111 -30.75 5.89 2.60
N ALA A 112 -30.56 4.75 1.93
CA ALA A 112 -31.26 3.51 2.24
C ALA A 112 -31.04 3.10 3.70
N PHE A 113 -29.79 3.08 4.15
CA PHE A 113 -29.45 2.77 5.54
C PHE A 113 -29.99 3.84 6.50
N SER A 114 -29.92 5.13 6.16
CA SER A 114 -30.39 6.20 7.05
C SER A 114 -31.89 6.12 7.32
N GLU A 115 -32.68 5.92 6.26
CA GLU A 115 -34.13 5.77 6.36
C GLU A 115 -34.51 4.52 7.16
N TRP A 116 -33.90 3.38 6.82
CA TRP A 116 -34.15 2.11 7.48
C TRP A 116 -33.77 2.14 8.97
N LEU A 117 -32.60 2.68 9.33
CA LEU A 117 -32.17 2.81 10.71
C LEU A 117 -33.11 3.69 11.54
N LYS A 118 -33.63 4.78 10.96
CA LYS A 118 -34.63 5.64 11.63
C LYS A 118 -35.92 4.87 11.92
N ALA A 119 -36.37 4.01 11.02
CA ALA A 119 -37.55 3.17 11.24
C ALA A 119 -37.29 2.14 12.35
N CYS A 120 -36.20 1.38 12.27
CA CYS A 120 -35.85 0.37 13.28
C CYS A 120 -35.61 0.96 14.67
N CYS A 121 -34.91 2.10 14.77
CA CYS A 121 -34.64 2.76 16.05
C CYS A 121 -35.91 3.33 16.71
N ARG A 122 -37.02 3.49 15.99
CA ARG A 122 -38.32 3.90 16.56
C ARG A 122 -39.14 2.73 17.08
N ASP A 123 -38.82 1.49 16.69
CA ASP A 123 -39.53 0.30 17.14
C ASP A 123 -39.00 -0.16 18.52
N PRO A 124 -39.80 -0.06 19.60
CA PRO A 124 -39.39 -0.51 20.92
C PRO A 124 -39.09 -2.02 20.98
N LYS A 125 -39.70 -2.85 20.14
CA LYS A 125 -39.44 -4.29 20.10
C LYS A 125 -38.01 -4.55 19.62
N LEU A 126 -37.61 -3.93 18.51
CA LEU A 126 -36.26 -4.04 17.98
C LEU A 126 -35.20 -3.41 18.88
N ARG A 127 -35.48 -2.25 19.47
CA ARG A 127 -34.56 -1.61 20.44
C ARG A 127 -34.26 -2.55 21.61
N ASN A 128 -35.29 -3.19 22.17
CA ASN A 128 -35.19 -4.01 23.37
C ASN A 128 -34.99 -5.50 23.09
N ALA A 129 -34.91 -5.91 21.82
CA ALA A 129 -34.74 -7.31 21.45
C ALA A 129 -33.45 -7.90 22.08
N PRO A 130 -33.45 -9.17 22.50
CA PRO A 130 -32.28 -9.82 23.07
C PRO A 130 -31.04 -9.69 22.16
N LYS A 131 -29.87 -9.64 22.79
CA LYS A 131 -28.60 -9.65 22.05
C LYS A 131 -28.44 -10.97 21.28
N LEU A 132 -27.90 -10.86 20.09
CA LEU A 132 -27.47 -12.00 19.28
C LEU A 132 -26.20 -12.63 19.87
N ALA A 133 -26.05 -13.93 19.66
CA ALA A 133 -24.79 -14.62 19.91
C ALA A 133 -23.71 -14.14 18.92
N ALA A 134 -22.43 -14.27 19.28
CA ALA A 134 -21.32 -13.81 18.46
C ALA A 134 -21.27 -14.47 17.06
N SER A 135 -21.71 -15.73 16.96
CA SER A 135 -21.83 -16.49 15.70
C SER A 135 -22.96 -16.01 14.80
N GLU A 136 -23.91 -15.24 15.33
CA GLU A 136 -25.07 -14.74 14.59
C GLU A 136 -24.85 -13.33 14.04
N LEU A 137 -23.72 -12.68 14.37
CA LEU A 137 -23.41 -11.32 13.90
C LEU A 137 -22.97 -11.33 12.43
N ALA A 138 -23.61 -10.50 11.60
CA ALA A 138 -23.16 -10.20 10.25
C ALA A 138 -21.96 -9.25 10.28
N LYS A 139 -20.82 -9.79 9.89
CA LYS A 139 -19.56 -9.07 9.77
C LYS A 139 -18.72 -9.72 8.66
N PRO A 140 -17.72 -9.02 8.11
CA PRO A 140 -16.74 -9.63 7.23
C PRO A 140 -16.17 -10.93 7.82
N ALA A 141 -15.97 -11.93 6.97
CA ALA A 141 -15.42 -13.22 7.38
C ALA A 141 -13.95 -13.11 7.83
N ARG A 142 -13.23 -12.11 7.30
CA ARG A 142 -11.82 -11.87 7.61
C ARG A 142 -11.66 -11.15 8.96
N PRO A 143 -10.57 -11.40 9.70
CA PRO A 143 -10.28 -10.64 10.91
C PRO A 143 -9.91 -9.19 10.58
N ASP A 144 -10.11 -8.30 11.54
CA ASP A 144 -9.85 -6.86 11.42
C ASP A 144 -8.44 -6.53 10.92
N GLU A 145 -7.44 -7.31 11.33
CA GLU A 145 -6.04 -7.13 10.92
C GLU A 145 -5.86 -7.33 9.41
N VAL A 146 -6.47 -8.39 8.86
CA VAL A 146 -6.45 -8.70 7.43
C VAL A 146 -7.20 -7.62 6.64
N ILE A 147 -8.38 -7.23 7.13
CA ILE A 147 -9.19 -6.16 6.53
C ILE A 147 -8.41 -4.85 6.46
N ARG A 148 -7.72 -4.50 7.55
CA ARG A 148 -6.90 -3.28 7.62
C ARG A 148 -5.70 -3.36 6.69
N TYR A 149 -5.09 -4.54 6.57
CA TYR A 149 -3.95 -4.77 5.68
C TYR A 149 -4.33 -4.57 4.20
N GLY A 150 -5.49 -5.09 3.79
CA GLY A 150 -6.01 -4.99 2.42
C GLY A 150 -6.56 -3.61 2.02
N ARG A 151 -6.39 -2.57 2.83
CA ARG A 151 -6.84 -1.21 2.49
C ARG A 151 -5.91 -0.54 1.48
N THR A 152 -6.49 0.30 0.63
CA THR A 152 -5.75 1.04 -0.41
C THR A 152 -4.66 1.94 0.16
N ASP A 153 -4.89 2.58 1.31
CA ASP A 153 -3.89 3.43 1.97
C ASP A 153 -2.68 2.63 2.51
N ARG A 154 -2.91 1.42 3.02
CA ARG A 154 -1.83 0.50 3.41
C ARG A 154 -1.05 -0.01 2.22
N LEU A 155 -1.76 -0.34 1.13
CA LEU A 155 -1.09 -0.71 -0.11
C LEU A 155 -0.25 0.46 -0.66
N LEU A 156 -0.76 1.69 -0.57
CA LEU A 156 -0.04 2.91 -0.98
C LEU A 156 1.22 3.11 -0.14
N GLU A 157 1.15 2.96 1.19
CA GLU A 157 2.32 3.02 2.06
C GLU A 157 3.39 1.99 1.64
N SER A 158 2.96 0.77 1.29
CA SER A 158 3.84 -0.27 0.76
C SER A 158 4.39 0.08 -0.63
N PHE A 159 3.58 0.65 -1.51
CA PHE A 159 3.97 1.10 -2.85
C PHE A 159 5.03 2.20 -2.78
N GLU A 160 4.83 3.18 -1.89
CA GLU A 160 5.76 4.28 -1.68
C GLU A 160 7.13 3.79 -1.23
N ARG A 161 7.16 2.82 -0.31
CA ARG A 161 8.39 2.23 0.20
C ARG A 161 9.12 1.40 -0.86
N ASN A 162 8.38 0.61 -1.63
CA ASN A 162 8.95 -0.40 -2.51
C ASN A 162 9.16 0.12 -3.94
N ILE A 163 8.07 0.50 -4.62
CA ILE A 163 8.11 0.92 -6.02
C ILE A 163 8.62 2.36 -6.14
N TRP A 164 7.98 3.28 -5.41
CA TRP A 164 8.29 4.71 -5.51
C TRP A 164 9.67 5.05 -4.92
N GLY A 165 10.11 4.29 -3.91
CA GLY A 165 11.45 4.38 -3.33
C GLY A 165 12.57 4.07 -4.33
N GLN A 166 12.28 3.25 -5.34
CA GLN A 166 13.22 2.83 -6.39
C GLN A 166 13.02 3.59 -7.71
N ARG A 167 12.19 4.66 -7.71
CA ARG A 167 11.75 5.36 -8.93
C ARG A 167 12.86 5.88 -9.83
N HIS A 168 14.03 6.25 -9.29
CA HIS A 168 15.14 6.78 -10.11
C HIS A 168 15.68 5.78 -11.14
N ARG A 169 15.39 4.48 -10.99
CA ARG A 169 15.70 3.44 -11.98
C ARG A 169 14.84 3.55 -13.25
N CYS A 170 13.63 4.11 -13.13
CA CYS A 170 12.58 4.10 -14.16
C CYS A 170 12.21 5.51 -14.66
N MET A 171 12.27 6.51 -13.78
CA MET A 171 11.63 7.80 -13.98
C MET A 171 12.16 8.58 -15.18
N GLY A 172 13.43 8.39 -15.55
CA GLY A 172 14.04 9.10 -16.67
C GLY A 172 13.38 8.83 -18.02
N CYS A 173 12.58 7.76 -18.14
CA CYS A 173 11.84 7.41 -19.36
C CYS A 173 10.31 7.40 -19.17
N HIS A 174 9.85 7.17 -17.94
CA HIS A 174 8.44 6.86 -17.67
C HIS A 174 7.64 7.98 -17.01
N VAL A 175 8.29 9.07 -16.57
CA VAL A 175 7.60 10.24 -16.01
C VAL A 175 6.84 10.96 -17.11
N GLU A 176 5.52 10.96 -16.96
CA GLU A 176 4.59 11.60 -17.86
C GLU A 176 4.98 13.07 -18.14
N GLY A 177 5.05 13.41 -19.43
CA GLY A 177 5.30 14.79 -19.87
C GLY A 177 6.75 15.24 -19.84
N SER A 178 7.68 14.43 -19.28
CA SER A 178 9.12 14.71 -19.39
C SER A 178 9.60 14.67 -20.85
N GLU A 179 10.67 15.40 -21.18
CA GLU A 179 11.16 15.48 -22.56
C GLU A 179 11.47 14.10 -23.16
N GLN A 180 12.18 13.26 -22.39
CA GLN A 180 12.52 11.92 -22.80
C GLN A 180 11.28 11.02 -22.93
N ASN A 181 10.31 11.17 -22.03
CA ASN A 181 9.05 10.44 -22.11
C ASN A 181 8.26 10.81 -23.37
N ARG A 182 8.13 12.10 -23.73
CA ARG A 182 7.43 12.53 -24.94
C ARG A 182 7.98 11.86 -26.21
N LYS A 183 9.31 11.83 -26.35
CA LYS A 183 9.99 11.13 -27.46
C LYS A 183 9.67 9.63 -27.49
N LEU A 184 9.60 8.99 -26.31
CA LEU A 184 9.28 7.57 -26.22
C LEU A 184 7.80 7.27 -26.44
N VAL A 185 6.90 8.19 -26.07
CA VAL A 185 5.45 8.11 -26.32
C VAL A 185 5.18 8.20 -27.82
N GLU A 186 5.82 9.11 -28.55
CA GLU A 186 5.69 9.20 -30.01
C GLU A 186 6.03 7.87 -30.71
N LYS A 187 7.04 7.16 -30.21
CA LYS A 187 7.49 5.89 -30.79
C LYS A 187 6.67 4.68 -30.32
N ASN A 188 6.28 4.64 -29.06
CA ASN A 188 5.78 3.41 -28.43
C ASN A 188 4.36 3.53 -27.86
N GLY A 189 3.76 4.72 -27.85
CA GLY A 189 2.42 4.99 -27.29
C GLY A 189 2.41 5.45 -25.82
N GLU A 190 1.23 5.87 -25.35
CA GLU A 190 1.02 6.48 -24.03
C GLU A 190 1.32 5.55 -22.85
N GLN A 191 1.32 4.23 -23.05
CA GLN A 191 1.61 3.24 -22.01
C GLN A 191 3.05 3.34 -21.47
N VAL A 192 3.95 4.07 -22.15
CA VAL A 192 5.26 4.41 -21.59
C VAL A 192 5.12 5.33 -20.37
N SER A 193 4.09 6.18 -20.32
CA SER A 193 3.88 7.20 -19.30
C SER A 193 3.17 6.67 -18.05
N TRP A 194 3.66 5.55 -17.51
CA TRP A 194 3.02 4.93 -16.35
C TRP A 194 3.38 5.58 -15.02
N MET A 195 4.46 6.36 -14.94
CA MET A 195 4.80 7.15 -13.75
C MET A 195 4.09 8.50 -13.79
N LYS A 196 3.15 8.69 -12.86
CA LYS A 196 2.33 9.90 -12.73
C LYS A 196 2.94 10.89 -11.74
N LYS A 197 2.23 11.99 -11.49
CA LYS A 197 2.70 13.11 -10.66
C LYS A 197 3.02 12.71 -9.22
N SER A 198 2.28 11.73 -8.68
CA SER A 198 2.41 11.23 -7.32
C SER A 198 2.50 9.71 -7.28
N ALA A 199 2.94 9.18 -6.13
CA ALA A 199 2.93 7.74 -5.86
C ALA A 199 1.49 7.18 -5.92
N ALA A 200 0.52 7.88 -5.34
CA ALA A 200 -0.89 7.50 -5.34
C ALA A 200 -1.47 7.42 -6.75
N GLU A 201 -1.24 8.43 -7.59
CA GLU A 201 -1.69 8.42 -8.99
C GLU A 201 -1.01 7.32 -9.80
N THR A 202 0.29 7.07 -9.55
CA THR A 202 1.05 6.01 -10.23
C THR A 202 0.51 4.63 -9.85
N MET A 203 0.33 4.35 -8.56
CA MET A 203 -0.24 3.10 -8.07
C MET A 203 -1.64 2.88 -8.65
N THR A 204 -2.48 3.91 -8.61
CA THR A 204 -3.84 3.88 -9.17
C THR A 204 -3.81 3.54 -10.67
N TYR A 205 -2.93 4.18 -11.44
CA TYR A 205 -2.78 3.89 -12.87
C TYR A 205 -2.37 2.42 -13.11
N LEU A 206 -1.38 1.91 -12.37
CA LEU A 206 -0.89 0.55 -12.51
C LEU A 206 -1.98 -0.49 -12.19
N ILE A 207 -2.70 -0.29 -11.10
CA ILE A 207 -3.79 -1.17 -10.65
C ILE A 207 -4.95 -1.17 -11.65
N ARG A 208 -5.32 -0.01 -12.19
CA ARG A 208 -6.48 0.12 -13.08
C ARG A 208 -6.24 -0.42 -14.47
N THR A 209 -5.07 -0.16 -15.03
CA THR A 209 -4.79 -0.54 -16.41
C THR A 209 -4.43 -2.02 -16.55
N LYS A 210 -3.95 -2.67 -15.47
CA LYS A 210 -3.62 -4.11 -15.39
C LYS A 210 -2.65 -4.66 -16.46
N HIS A 211 -2.15 -3.83 -17.36
CA HIS A 211 -1.29 -4.25 -18.47
C HIS A 211 0.17 -4.47 -18.05
N LEU A 212 0.61 -3.94 -16.90
CA LEU A 212 1.99 -4.09 -16.41
C LEU A 212 2.12 -5.04 -15.22
N ILE A 213 1.00 -5.42 -14.60
CA ILE A 213 0.92 -6.28 -13.43
C ILE A 213 0.08 -7.50 -13.80
N ASP A 214 0.71 -8.67 -13.77
CA ASP A 214 0.03 -9.95 -13.86
C ASP A 214 -0.32 -10.41 -12.45
N VAL A 215 -1.60 -10.37 -12.11
CA VAL A 215 -2.08 -10.76 -10.77
C VAL A 215 -2.06 -12.28 -10.60
N ASP A 216 -2.21 -13.04 -11.68
CA ASP A 216 -2.26 -14.50 -11.62
C ASP A 216 -0.85 -15.10 -11.52
N ALA A 217 0.10 -14.51 -12.23
CA ALA A 217 1.52 -14.84 -12.21
C ALA A 217 2.39 -13.59 -11.93
N PRO A 218 2.49 -13.12 -10.67
CA PRO A 218 3.24 -11.92 -10.28
C PRO A 218 4.62 -11.77 -10.91
N GLU A 219 5.38 -12.87 -11.00
CA GLU A 219 6.72 -12.92 -11.57
C GLU A 219 6.78 -12.63 -13.09
N LYS A 220 5.65 -12.78 -13.80
CA LYS A 220 5.51 -12.49 -15.23
C LYS A 220 5.07 -11.05 -15.52
N SER A 221 4.86 -10.25 -14.48
CA SER A 221 4.51 -8.83 -14.62
C SER A 221 5.54 -8.09 -15.49
N LEU A 222 5.09 -7.31 -16.46
CA LEU A 222 5.98 -6.50 -17.30
C LEU A 222 6.77 -5.46 -16.49
N LEU A 223 6.27 -5.04 -15.32
CA LEU A 223 7.04 -4.24 -14.35
C LEU A 223 8.33 -4.93 -13.86
N LEU A 224 8.44 -6.26 -13.97
CA LEU A 224 9.62 -7.03 -13.64
C LEU A 224 10.40 -7.42 -14.89
N LEU A 225 9.71 -8.01 -15.88
CA LEU A 225 10.36 -8.63 -17.05
C LEU A 225 11.10 -7.60 -17.91
N LYS A 226 10.53 -6.40 -18.10
CA LYS A 226 11.18 -5.33 -18.89
C LYS A 226 12.47 -4.86 -18.22
N PRO A 227 12.47 -4.39 -16.95
CA PRO A 227 13.70 -4.07 -16.22
C PRO A 227 14.74 -5.18 -16.14
N LEU A 228 14.33 -6.45 -16.09
CA LEU A 228 15.26 -7.58 -16.15
C LEU A 228 15.85 -7.84 -17.55
N LYS A 229 15.24 -7.25 -18.59
CA LYS A 229 15.52 -7.51 -20.00
C LYS A 229 15.21 -8.96 -20.42
N GLU A 230 14.23 -9.59 -19.77
CA GLU A 230 13.67 -10.88 -20.19
C GLU A 230 12.65 -10.72 -21.32
N VAL A 231 12.13 -9.50 -21.49
CA VAL A 231 11.41 -9.03 -22.69
C VAL A 231 11.97 -7.69 -23.14
N GLU A 232 11.58 -7.23 -24.33
CA GLU A 232 12.06 -5.95 -24.87
C GLU A 232 11.63 -4.75 -23.99
N HIS A 233 12.62 -3.96 -23.55
CA HIS A 233 12.40 -2.73 -22.79
C HIS A 233 12.76 -1.46 -23.58
N GLY A 234 13.78 -1.52 -24.45
CA GLY A 234 14.39 -0.33 -25.08
C GLY A 234 15.27 0.52 -24.13
N GLY A 235 14.99 0.54 -22.82
CA GLY A 235 15.77 1.25 -21.80
C GLY A 235 16.98 0.48 -21.25
N GLY A 236 17.23 -0.73 -21.74
CA GLY A 236 18.25 -1.65 -21.26
C GLY A 236 17.88 -2.32 -19.92
N LYS A 237 18.83 -3.10 -19.38
CA LYS A 237 18.68 -3.80 -18.10
C LYS A 237 18.77 -2.81 -16.93
N LYS A 238 17.74 -2.79 -16.08
CA LYS A 238 17.62 -1.95 -14.89
C LYS A 238 17.68 -2.75 -13.58
N PHE A 239 17.28 -4.02 -13.63
CA PHE A 239 17.31 -4.95 -12.51
C PHE A 239 18.25 -6.12 -12.78
N LEU A 240 18.76 -6.71 -11.71
CA LEU A 240 19.19 -8.10 -11.63
C LEU A 240 18.27 -8.82 -10.65
N LYS A 241 18.01 -10.11 -10.89
CA LYS A 241 17.34 -10.94 -9.89
C LYS A 241 18.13 -10.87 -8.58
N GLY A 242 17.39 -10.58 -7.51
CA GLY A 242 17.93 -10.45 -6.16
C GLY A 242 18.59 -9.11 -5.83
N ASP A 243 18.64 -8.15 -6.76
CA ASP A 243 18.95 -6.76 -6.41
C ASP A 243 17.78 -6.11 -5.66
N LEU A 244 18.04 -5.00 -4.98
CA LEU A 244 17.06 -4.30 -4.15
C LEU A 244 15.86 -3.81 -4.97
N GLY A 245 16.09 -3.30 -6.18
CA GLY A 245 15.02 -2.84 -7.06
C GLY A 245 14.06 -3.97 -7.45
N TYR A 246 14.61 -5.11 -7.84
CA TYR A 246 13.85 -6.31 -8.16
C TYR A 246 13.08 -6.84 -6.96
N LYS A 247 13.74 -6.95 -5.79
CA LYS A 247 13.14 -7.41 -4.54
C LYS A 247 11.95 -6.55 -4.14
N ASP A 248 12.14 -5.24 -4.11
CA ASP A 248 11.10 -4.29 -3.71
C ASP A 248 9.91 -4.37 -4.68
N PHE A 249 10.16 -4.37 -6.00
CA PHE A 249 9.09 -4.50 -6.99
C PHE A 249 8.34 -5.83 -6.88
N ARG A 250 9.08 -6.94 -6.83
CA ARG A 250 8.49 -8.27 -6.78
C ARG A 250 7.68 -8.48 -5.51
N ALA A 251 8.21 -8.07 -4.36
CA ALA A 251 7.51 -8.18 -3.08
C ALA A 251 6.19 -7.39 -3.08
N TRP A 252 6.17 -6.17 -3.61
CA TRP A 252 4.94 -5.39 -3.70
C TRP A 252 3.92 -5.99 -4.66
N ILE A 253 4.36 -6.49 -5.83
CA ILE A 253 3.46 -7.11 -6.82
C ILE A 253 2.86 -8.41 -6.26
N GLU A 254 3.67 -9.27 -5.63
CA GLU A 254 3.20 -10.52 -5.01
C GLU A 254 2.21 -10.23 -3.87
N ASP A 255 2.49 -9.22 -3.03
CA ASP A 255 1.61 -8.81 -1.94
C ASP A 255 0.28 -8.22 -2.47
N TYR A 256 0.36 -7.33 -3.46
CA TYR A 256 -0.82 -6.79 -4.14
C TYR A 256 -1.70 -7.90 -4.73
N ALA A 257 -1.09 -8.87 -5.42
CA ALA A 257 -1.79 -10.01 -6.00
C ALA A 257 -2.53 -10.83 -4.93
N LYS A 258 -1.88 -11.13 -3.80
CA LYS A 258 -2.50 -11.83 -2.66
C LYS A 258 -3.65 -11.04 -2.05
N VAL A 259 -3.51 -9.73 -1.92
CA VAL A 259 -4.59 -8.86 -1.43
C VAL A 259 -5.79 -8.93 -2.37
N VAL A 260 -5.64 -8.70 -3.67
CA VAL A 260 -6.79 -8.66 -4.60
C VAL A 260 -7.42 -10.03 -4.85
N ARG A 261 -6.68 -11.13 -4.63
CA ARG A 261 -7.20 -12.50 -4.66
C ARG A 261 -7.77 -12.98 -3.31
N ASP A 262 -7.79 -12.11 -2.30
CA ASP A 262 -8.28 -12.42 -0.94
C ASP A 262 -7.62 -13.65 -0.31
N GLU A 263 -6.30 -13.81 -0.52
CA GLU A 263 -5.54 -14.99 -0.08
C GLU A 263 -5.07 -14.95 1.38
N TYR A 264 -5.14 -13.78 2.02
CA TYR A 264 -4.84 -13.66 3.45
C TYR A 264 -6.05 -14.07 4.28
N ALA A 265 -6.00 -15.24 4.92
CA ALA A 265 -7.12 -15.73 5.71
C ALA A 265 -7.09 -15.23 7.16
N THR A 266 -5.89 -15.16 7.73
CA THR A 266 -5.62 -14.89 9.13
C THR A 266 -4.52 -13.86 9.29
N ALA A 267 -4.42 -13.26 10.48
CA ALA A 267 -3.35 -12.31 10.79
C ALA A 267 -1.93 -12.91 10.66
N SER A 268 -1.78 -14.22 10.85
CA SER A 268 -0.48 -14.91 10.69
C SER A 268 -0.05 -15.08 9.23
N ASP A 269 -0.97 -14.96 8.28
CA ASP A 269 -0.67 -15.05 6.85
C ASP A 269 -0.08 -13.75 6.31
N LEU A 270 -0.27 -12.64 7.04
CA LEU A 270 0.20 -11.32 6.64
C LEU A 270 1.74 -11.26 6.59
N PRO A 271 2.32 -10.50 5.64
CA PRO A 271 3.75 -10.28 5.61
C PRO A 271 4.27 -9.72 6.93
N LYS A 272 5.27 -10.40 7.50
CA LYS A 272 5.88 -10.00 8.77
C LYS A 272 6.62 -8.68 8.59
N SER A 273 6.18 -7.63 9.26
CA SER A 273 6.95 -6.40 9.40
C SER A 273 8.05 -6.61 10.44
N SER A 274 9.30 -6.30 10.10
CA SER A 274 10.38 -6.30 11.08
C SER A 274 10.51 -4.91 11.69
N PRO A 275 10.37 -4.74 13.02
CA PRO A 275 10.53 -3.43 13.67
C PRO A 275 11.96 -2.88 13.52
N LYS A 276 12.94 -3.74 13.17
CA LYS A 276 14.32 -3.35 12.89
C LYS A 276 14.56 -3.02 11.41
N GLN A 277 13.56 -3.17 10.55
CA GLN A 277 13.69 -2.84 9.13
C GLN A 277 13.85 -1.33 8.96
N LEU A 278 14.98 -0.92 8.39
CA LEU A 278 15.24 0.48 8.08
C LEU A 278 14.25 0.95 7.00
N ARG A 279 13.74 2.17 7.16
CA ARG A 279 12.96 2.84 6.12
C ARG A 279 13.88 3.26 4.99
N GLN A 280 13.41 3.04 3.77
CA GLN A 280 14.11 3.39 2.53
C GLN A 280 13.63 4.75 2.01
N PHE A 281 14.56 5.60 1.60
CA PHE A 281 14.26 6.90 1.02
C PHE A 281 15.05 7.07 -0.28
N SER A 282 14.35 7.36 -1.37
CA SER A 282 14.95 7.64 -2.67
C SER A 282 15.84 8.89 -2.60
N SER A 283 16.99 8.86 -3.28
CA SER A 283 17.85 10.04 -3.40
C SER A 283 18.50 10.17 -4.78
N GLU A 284 18.91 11.39 -5.11
CA GLU A 284 19.70 11.70 -6.31
C GLU A 284 21.21 11.70 -6.03
N LEU A 285 21.63 11.10 -4.92
CA LEU A 285 23.03 10.96 -4.58
C LEU A 285 23.62 9.80 -5.37
N TRP A 286 24.62 10.08 -6.20
CA TRP A 286 25.29 9.05 -7.00
C TRP A 286 26.58 8.60 -6.33
N PHE A 287 26.79 7.29 -6.29
CA PHE A 287 28.01 6.67 -5.80
C PHE A 287 28.64 5.81 -6.90
N LYS A 288 29.97 5.85 -6.99
CA LYS A 288 30.75 5.10 -7.97
C LYS A 288 31.89 4.37 -7.27
N LEU A 289 32.01 3.08 -7.56
CA LEU A 289 33.25 2.34 -7.39
C LEU A 289 33.98 2.30 -8.74
N SER A 290 35.13 2.97 -8.83
CA SER A 290 35.97 2.94 -10.03
C SER A 290 36.87 1.71 -10.04
N ASN A 291 37.17 1.21 -11.25
CA ASN A 291 38.09 0.11 -11.50
C ASN A 291 37.76 -1.18 -10.70
N PRO A 292 36.51 -1.69 -10.72
CA PRO A 292 36.21 -2.96 -10.08
C PRO A 292 37.08 -4.08 -10.70
N PRO A 293 37.61 -5.02 -9.90
CA PRO A 293 38.34 -6.18 -10.40
C PRO A 293 37.55 -6.99 -11.43
N GLN A 294 38.24 -7.61 -12.38
CA GLN A 294 37.62 -8.46 -13.40
C GLN A 294 36.78 -9.60 -12.80
N ALA A 295 37.15 -10.12 -11.64
CA ALA A 295 36.41 -11.16 -10.93
C ALA A 295 34.98 -10.71 -10.50
N TRP A 296 34.69 -9.41 -10.52
CA TRP A 296 33.36 -8.87 -10.19
C TRP A 296 32.52 -8.60 -11.44
N ASP A 297 33.08 -8.77 -12.64
CA ASP A 297 32.38 -8.47 -13.88
C ASP A 297 31.09 -9.29 -13.99
N ASP A 298 30.04 -8.63 -14.45
CA ASP A 298 28.70 -9.15 -14.57
C ASP A 298 28.04 -9.66 -13.27
N LYS A 299 28.68 -9.50 -12.10
CA LYS A 299 28.14 -9.90 -10.80
C LYS A 299 27.31 -8.79 -10.16
N LEU A 300 26.33 -9.18 -9.33
CA LEU A 300 25.64 -8.24 -8.45
C LEU A 300 26.62 -7.76 -7.37
N LEU A 301 26.90 -6.47 -7.38
CA LEU A 301 27.68 -5.79 -6.34
C LEU A 301 26.74 -4.91 -5.53
N GLN A 302 26.81 -5.05 -4.21
CA GLN A 302 26.11 -4.21 -3.25
C GLN A 302 27.11 -3.38 -2.45
N VAL A 303 26.81 -2.10 -2.29
CA VAL A 303 27.51 -1.20 -1.36
C VAL A 303 26.57 -0.80 -0.23
N THR A 304 27.09 -0.81 0.99
CA THR A 304 26.44 -0.26 2.17
C THR A 304 27.33 0.83 2.76
N ILE A 305 26.73 1.95 3.14
CA ILE A 305 27.46 3.12 3.62
C ILE A 305 27.09 3.35 5.08
N PHE A 306 28.11 3.56 5.90
CA PHE A 306 28.01 3.90 7.32
C PHE A 306 28.58 5.29 7.54
N ARG A 307 27.96 6.06 8.44
CA ARG A 307 28.44 7.40 8.82
C ARG A 307 29.31 7.31 10.06
N TRP A 308 30.33 8.15 10.14
CA TRP A 308 31.10 8.34 11.38
C TRP A 308 30.30 9.16 12.40
N ASP A 309 30.21 8.67 13.64
CA ASP A 309 29.68 9.42 14.77
C ASP A 309 30.83 10.12 15.51
N ASP A 310 30.92 11.44 15.35
CA ASP A 310 31.95 12.24 16.01
C ASP A 310 31.85 12.28 17.53
N ARG A 311 30.66 12.05 18.09
CA ARG A 311 30.45 12.01 19.54
C ARG A 311 30.87 10.65 20.10
N ALA A 312 30.42 9.58 19.45
CA ALA A 312 30.72 8.21 19.88
C ALA A 312 32.11 7.73 19.43
N LYS A 313 32.80 8.47 18.55
CA LYS A 313 34.11 8.11 17.96
C LYS A 313 34.10 6.71 17.34
N LYS A 314 32.99 6.34 16.70
CA LYS A 314 32.83 5.06 16.00
C LYS A 314 31.95 5.23 14.77
N TRP A 315 31.94 4.23 13.90
CA TRP A 315 30.95 4.12 12.84
C TRP A 315 29.55 3.88 13.43
N GLU A 316 28.51 4.44 12.81
CA GLU A 316 27.12 4.08 13.13
C GLU A 316 26.94 2.56 12.99
N ASP A 317 26.21 1.92 13.91
CA ASP A 317 26.03 0.46 13.90
C ASP A 317 25.10 0.01 12.75
N ALA A 318 24.22 0.90 12.28
CA ALA A 318 23.33 0.68 11.14
C ALA A 318 23.80 1.47 9.91
N PRO A 319 23.64 0.93 8.69
CA PRO A 319 23.96 1.66 7.47
C PRO A 319 23.00 2.84 7.30
N ILE A 320 23.53 3.94 6.76
CA ILE A 320 22.77 5.16 6.42
C ILE A 320 22.37 5.19 4.93
N ALA A 321 23.00 4.37 4.09
CA ALA A 321 22.61 4.19 2.70
C ALA A 321 23.02 2.81 2.16
N ILE A 322 22.33 2.39 1.11
CA ILE A 322 22.59 1.15 0.37
C ILE A 322 22.39 1.38 -1.13
N SER A 323 23.08 0.61 -1.95
CA SER A 323 22.81 0.54 -3.37
C SER A 323 23.38 -0.74 -3.95
N ASP A 324 22.76 -1.24 -5.00
CA ASP A 324 23.22 -2.44 -5.69
C ASP A 324 22.96 -2.38 -7.19
N ARG A 325 23.90 -2.99 -7.93
CA ARG A 325 23.86 -3.09 -9.39
C ARG A 325 24.89 -4.09 -9.89
N GLN A 326 24.78 -4.46 -11.16
CA GLN A 326 25.81 -5.18 -11.88
C GLN A 326 27.09 -4.35 -11.94
N ALA A 327 28.23 -4.93 -11.56
CA ALA A 327 29.53 -4.33 -11.81
C ALA A 327 29.94 -4.57 -13.28
N SER A 328 30.69 -3.62 -13.87
CA SER A 328 31.23 -3.79 -15.21
C SER A 328 32.73 -3.51 -15.25
N PHE A 329 33.50 -4.54 -15.57
CA PHE A 329 34.93 -4.46 -15.83
C PHE A 329 35.20 -3.77 -17.17
N LYS A 330 34.40 -4.06 -18.21
CA LYS A 330 34.50 -3.39 -19.52
C LYS A 330 34.41 -1.86 -19.40
N PHE A 331 33.48 -1.36 -18.58
CA PHE A 331 33.32 0.08 -18.34
C PHE A 331 34.18 0.59 -17.17
N LYS A 332 34.96 -0.29 -16.53
CA LYS A 332 35.78 -0.01 -15.34
C LYS A 332 35.01 0.74 -14.25
N ALA A 333 33.73 0.39 -14.06
CA ALA A 333 32.86 1.09 -13.13
C ALA A 333 31.73 0.21 -12.61
N TRP A 334 31.40 0.44 -11.34
CA TRP A 334 30.08 0.22 -10.78
C TRP A 334 29.54 1.58 -10.34
N GLN A 335 28.31 1.94 -10.71
CA GLN A 335 27.73 3.23 -10.37
C GLN A 335 26.19 3.20 -10.34
N HIS A 336 25.62 3.83 -9.32
CA HIS A 336 24.17 3.93 -9.15
C HIS A 336 23.80 5.02 -8.14
N THR A 337 22.51 5.38 -8.08
CA THR A 337 21.97 6.21 -7.01
C THR A 337 21.94 5.43 -5.68
N LEU A 338 22.07 6.16 -4.57
CA LEU A 338 21.94 5.62 -3.23
C LEU A 338 20.49 5.65 -2.76
N THR A 339 20.05 4.55 -2.14
CA THR A 339 18.84 4.52 -1.31
C THR A 339 19.26 4.81 0.12
N LEU A 340 18.68 5.86 0.71
CA LEU A 340 19.01 6.26 2.07
C LEU A 340 18.19 5.48 3.09
N LEU A 341 18.80 5.21 4.23
CA LEU A 341 18.26 4.33 5.26
C LEU A 341 18.17 5.07 6.60
N ALA A 342 17.02 4.94 7.26
CA ALA A 342 16.83 5.47 8.61
C ALA A 342 15.93 4.55 9.44
N ALA A 343 16.19 4.47 10.75
CA ALA A 343 15.33 3.71 11.66
C ALA A 343 13.91 4.32 11.68
N PRO A 344 12.85 3.50 11.70
CA PRO A 344 11.47 3.99 11.84
C PRO A 344 11.32 4.93 13.03
N GLY A 345 10.63 6.06 12.83
CA GLY A 345 10.36 7.05 13.89
C GLY A 345 11.55 7.93 14.31
N SER A 346 12.78 7.67 13.82
CA SER A 346 13.94 8.51 14.11
C SER A 346 13.77 9.94 13.58
N ALA A 347 14.50 10.90 14.18
CA ALA A 347 14.51 12.29 13.72
C ALA A 347 14.87 12.39 12.22
N ARG A 348 15.88 11.62 11.80
CA ARG A 348 16.30 11.50 10.40
C ARG A 348 15.18 10.99 9.48
N ALA A 349 14.46 9.95 9.89
CA ALA A 349 13.34 9.43 9.11
C ALA A 349 12.19 10.44 8.99
N LYS A 350 11.90 11.20 10.05
CA LYS A 350 10.86 12.26 10.02
C LYS A 350 11.26 13.39 9.08
N GLU A 351 12.51 13.86 9.17
CA GLU A 351 13.06 14.90 8.30
C GLU A 351 12.97 14.49 6.82
N TRP A 352 13.48 13.30 6.48
CA TRP A 352 13.47 12.79 5.11
C TRP A 352 12.08 12.43 4.58
N GLN A 353 11.10 12.18 5.44
CA GLN A 353 9.71 11.96 5.02
C GLN A 353 9.03 13.27 4.63
N SER A 354 9.34 14.37 5.33
CA SER A 354 8.76 15.69 5.08
C SER A 354 9.44 16.48 3.96
N GLY A 355 10.57 16.01 3.45
CA GLY A 355 11.37 16.79 2.53
C GLY A 355 12.40 15.98 1.75
N ASP A 356 13.45 16.68 1.36
CA ASP A 356 14.49 16.15 0.50
C ASP A 356 15.47 15.27 1.29
N ALA A 357 15.38 13.95 1.10
CA ALA A 357 16.32 13.02 1.72
C ALA A 357 17.77 13.29 1.27
N ARG A 358 18.67 13.57 2.23
CA ARG A 358 20.07 13.95 2.00
C ARG A 358 20.99 13.40 3.08
N LEU A 359 22.23 13.11 2.69
CA LEU A 359 23.30 12.77 3.62
C LEU A 359 24.09 14.04 3.99
N PRO A 360 24.52 14.19 5.26
CA PRO A 360 25.34 15.32 5.68
C PRO A 360 26.78 15.18 5.16
N ASN A 361 27.52 16.27 5.08
CA ASN A 361 28.95 16.21 4.79
C ASN A 361 29.70 15.48 5.91
N GLY A 362 30.79 14.78 5.59
CA GLY A 362 31.67 14.20 6.59
C GLY A 362 32.35 12.89 6.17
N ARG A 363 32.72 12.11 7.19
CA ARG A 363 33.42 10.82 7.06
C ARG A 363 32.44 9.67 6.93
N PHE A 364 32.75 8.79 5.99
CA PHE A 364 31.94 7.62 5.66
C PHE A 364 32.81 6.37 5.50
N LEU A 365 32.20 5.22 5.77
CA LEU A 365 32.74 3.91 5.50
C LEU A 365 31.85 3.24 4.47
N VAL A 366 32.41 2.81 3.35
CA VAL A 366 31.73 1.93 2.40
C VAL A 366 32.15 0.49 2.68
N LYS A 367 31.19 -0.42 2.75
CA LYS A 367 31.41 -1.87 2.69
C LYS A 367 30.85 -2.41 1.39
N ALA A 368 31.62 -3.23 0.68
CA ALA A 368 31.23 -3.83 -0.58
C ALA A 368 31.06 -5.35 -0.45
N HIS A 369 29.99 -5.87 -1.05
CA HIS A 369 29.70 -7.29 -1.16
C HIS A 369 29.46 -7.64 -2.63
N VAL A 370 29.93 -8.81 -3.06
CA VAL A 370 29.77 -9.30 -4.44
C VAL A 370 29.20 -10.71 -4.39
N ASP A 371 28.05 -10.93 -5.03
CA ASP A 371 27.47 -12.28 -5.16
C ASP A 371 28.28 -13.11 -6.15
N ARG A 372 29.31 -13.78 -5.62
CA ARG A 372 30.23 -14.61 -6.42
C ARG A 372 29.61 -15.94 -6.81
N THR A 373 28.72 -16.46 -5.96
CA THR A 373 28.12 -17.79 -6.10
C THR A 373 26.82 -17.78 -6.92
N GLY A 374 26.27 -16.59 -7.22
CA GLY A 374 24.99 -16.45 -7.90
C GLY A 374 23.81 -16.79 -6.99
N ARG A 375 23.99 -16.66 -5.66
CA ARG A 375 22.95 -16.97 -4.66
C ARG A 375 21.69 -16.15 -4.92
N THR A 376 21.84 -14.85 -5.16
CA THR A 376 20.74 -13.91 -5.34
C THR A 376 20.02 -14.10 -6.68
N LEU A 377 20.71 -14.70 -7.66
CA LEU A 377 20.10 -15.12 -8.92
C LEU A 377 19.26 -16.39 -8.75
N ALA A 378 19.74 -17.35 -7.94
CA ALA A 378 19.05 -18.61 -7.67
C ALA A 378 17.84 -18.42 -6.74
N ASP A 379 18.00 -17.60 -5.71
CA ASP A 379 16.95 -17.21 -4.78
C ASP A 379 16.94 -15.68 -4.66
N TRP A 380 15.91 -15.07 -5.24
CA TRP A 380 15.78 -13.62 -5.24
C TRP A 380 15.55 -13.03 -3.85
N GLN A 381 15.13 -13.83 -2.86
CA GLN A 381 14.94 -13.37 -1.48
C GLN A 381 16.26 -13.41 -0.69
N ALA A 382 17.26 -14.15 -1.18
CA ALA A 382 18.54 -14.27 -0.51
C ALA A 382 19.24 -12.92 -0.36
N THR A 383 19.88 -12.71 0.79
CA THR A 383 20.70 -11.54 1.07
C THR A 383 22.19 -11.84 0.87
N MET A 384 22.97 -10.79 0.64
CA MET A 384 24.44 -10.87 0.76
C MET A 384 24.81 -11.32 2.18
N ARG A 385 25.89 -12.10 2.30
CA ARG A 385 26.44 -12.62 3.56
C ARG A 385 27.89 -12.20 3.72
N ASP A 386 28.48 -12.51 4.88
CA ASP A 386 29.88 -12.19 5.19
C ASP A 386 30.86 -12.84 4.20
N GLU A 387 30.53 -14.00 3.62
CA GLU A 387 31.33 -14.63 2.56
C GLU A 387 31.35 -13.85 1.23
N ASP A 388 30.33 -13.01 1.00
CA ASP A 388 30.25 -12.12 -0.16
C ASP A 388 31.07 -10.83 0.06
N PHE A 389 31.54 -10.57 1.28
CA PHE A 389 32.30 -9.37 1.63
C PHE A 389 33.64 -9.33 0.90
N VAL A 390 33.85 -8.28 0.11
CA VAL A 390 35.08 -8.10 -0.68
C VAL A 390 36.01 -7.03 -0.12
N GLY A 391 35.50 -6.17 0.77
CA GLY A 391 36.30 -5.19 1.49
C GLY A 391 35.52 -3.92 1.83
N GLN A 392 36.21 -3.00 2.51
CA GLN A 392 35.69 -1.71 2.96
C GLN A 392 36.74 -0.61 2.80
N ALA A 393 36.28 0.64 2.68
CA ALA A 393 37.15 1.81 2.60
C ALA A 393 36.52 3.02 3.28
N GLU A 394 37.35 3.83 3.92
CA GLU A 394 36.94 5.15 4.42
C GLU A 394 37.02 6.20 3.31
N PHE A 395 36.09 7.15 3.32
CA PHE A 395 36.10 8.29 2.40
C PHE A 395 35.44 9.52 3.03
N GLN A 396 35.75 10.69 2.45
CA GLN A 396 35.08 11.95 2.77
C GLN A 396 34.09 12.26 1.66
N ALA A 397 32.90 12.74 2.02
CA ALA A 397 31.89 13.13 1.04
C ALA A 397 31.17 14.42 1.43
N ASN A 398 30.80 15.19 0.41
CA ASN A 398 29.93 16.35 0.50
C ASN A 398 28.58 16.16 -0.23
N TRP A 399 28.32 14.92 -0.68
CA TRP A 399 27.04 14.45 -1.25
C TRP A 399 26.34 15.42 -2.20
N ARG A 400 27.03 15.80 -3.27
CA ARG A 400 26.43 16.54 -4.38
C ARG A 400 25.42 15.66 -5.13
N ARG A 401 24.40 16.29 -5.70
CA ARG A 401 23.33 15.62 -6.45
C ARG A 401 23.65 15.50 -7.92
N GLY A 402 23.06 14.47 -8.53
CA GLY A 402 23.05 14.28 -9.96
C GLY A 402 24.23 13.48 -10.49
N TYR A 403 24.05 12.95 -11.70
CA TYR A 403 24.98 12.03 -12.34
C TYR A 403 26.39 12.62 -12.53
N GLY A 404 26.49 13.92 -12.81
CA GLY A 404 27.78 14.60 -13.02
C GLY A 404 28.59 14.87 -11.75
N ALA A 405 28.06 14.58 -10.56
CA ALA A 405 28.68 14.93 -9.28
C ALA A 405 28.80 13.73 -8.33
N MET A 406 29.09 12.55 -8.89
CA MET A 406 29.17 11.31 -8.13
C MET A 406 30.26 11.37 -7.05
N THR A 407 29.97 10.76 -5.91
CA THR A 407 31.02 10.43 -4.94
C THR A 407 31.74 9.16 -5.42
N VAL A 408 33.07 9.23 -5.54
CA VAL A 408 33.88 8.17 -6.13
C VAL A 408 34.82 7.58 -5.09
N VAL A 409 34.85 6.24 -5.02
CA VAL A 409 35.85 5.47 -4.28
C VAL A 409 36.49 4.48 -5.25
N GLU A 410 37.80 4.32 -5.21
CA GLU A 410 38.49 3.31 -6.02
C GLU A 410 38.33 1.93 -5.39
N ALA A 411 37.95 0.93 -6.19
CA ALA A 411 37.73 -0.42 -5.70
C ALA A 411 39.01 -1.03 -5.10
N GLU A 412 40.19 -0.64 -5.59
CA GLU A 412 41.51 -1.05 -5.07
C GLU A 412 41.77 -0.58 -3.62
N LYS A 413 41.05 0.46 -3.16
CA LYS A 413 41.15 0.94 -1.77
C LYS A 413 40.34 0.10 -0.79
N LEU A 414 39.49 -0.81 -1.28
CA LEU A 414 38.70 -1.70 -0.43
C LEU A 414 39.62 -2.76 0.19
N LYS A 415 39.68 -2.79 1.53
CA LYS A 415 40.46 -3.74 2.31
C LYS A 415 39.53 -4.66 3.11
N LYS A 416 39.89 -5.93 3.26
CA LYS A 416 39.16 -6.86 4.12
C LYS A 416 39.28 -6.48 5.59
#